data_AF-A0A0Q7FBV1-F1
#
_entry.id   AF-A0A0Q7FBV1-F1
#
_cell.length_a   1.000
_cell.length_b   1.000
_cell.length_c   1.000
_cell.angle_alpha   90.00
_cell.angle_beta   90.00
_cell.angle_gamma   90.00
#
_symmetry.space_group_name_H-M   'P 1'
#
loop_
_entity.id
_entity.type
_entity.pdbx_description
1 polymer ?
#
loop_
_entity_poly.entity_id
_entity_poly.type
_entity_poly.pdbx_seq_one_letter_code
_entity_poly.pdbx_strand_id
1 'polypeptide(L)'
;MQKDNLVNRTSKQTGGLIAAMAVAGCLAAAHPAAAAPVTTLPESVAQAFPLVSAASVTGPQRFGDGVTYTATNLAGVPTSSRFGSTRSFTFATAGAGTNWGGAEPYAAFGLTDGVMNFAFDAPVAGVLTELVWSNAIGKTLTMSAYGASGQLLERLSFNADDPNYAAGFYGFERAANDISRFEIQGYYFGARNLSTFTTDAVAAVPEPATWAMMILGFGLAGTALRRRRSHGFAAA
;
A
#
# COMPACT_ATOMS: atom_id res chain seq x y z
N MET A 1 -68.59 48.02 -51.89
CA MET A 1 -68.24 49.45 -51.92
C MET A 1 -66.81 49.56 -51.44
N GLN A 2 -65.91 50.02 -52.33
CA GLN A 2 -64.44 50.26 -52.18
C GLN A 2 -63.54 49.06 -51.81
N LYS A 3 -62.27 48.97 -52.23
CA LYS A 3 -61.51 49.20 -53.48
C LYS A 3 -60.04 48.87 -53.12
N ASP A 4 -59.36 48.15 -54.02
CA ASP A 4 -57.93 48.25 -54.35
C ASP A 4 -56.84 47.93 -53.29
N ASN A 5 -56.05 46.88 -53.53
CA ASN A 5 -54.66 47.09 -53.99
C ASN A 5 -53.98 45.79 -54.49
N LEU A 6 -53.62 45.82 -55.78
CA LEU A 6 -52.66 44.91 -56.42
C LEU A 6 -51.26 45.53 -56.32
N VAL A 7 -50.26 44.81 -55.82
CA VAL A 7 -48.86 44.97 -56.30
C VAL A 7 -48.15 43.63 -56.34
N ASN A 8 -47.77 43.26 -57.56
CA ASN A 8 -46.91 42.18 -58.02
C ASN A 8 -45.42 42.49 -57.72
N ARG A 9 -44.58 41.48 -57.38
CA ARG A 9 -43.20 41.28 -57.92
C ARG A 9 -42.42 40.13 -57.27
N THR A 10 -42.22 39.07 -58.05
CA THR A 10 -40.95 38.34 -58.34
C THR A 10 -39.89 38.16 -57.23
N SER A 11 -39.52 36.90 -56.91
CA SER A 11 -38.16 36.39 -57.20
C SER A 11 -37.97 34.87 -56.93
N LYS A 12 -37.55 34.18 -58.00
CA LYS A 12 -36.56 33.08 -58.13
C LYS A 12 -36.59 31.87 -57.18
N GLN A 13 -36.82 30.71 -57.82
CA GLN A 13 -36.28 29.42 -57.43
C GLN A 13 -34.74 29.45 -57.33
N THR A 14 -34.17 28.83 -56.29
CA THR A 14 -32.98 27.97 -56.40
C THR A 14 -32.73 27.19 -55.11
N GLY A 15 -32.33 25.92 -55.24
CA GLY A 15 -31.43 25.25 -54.30
C GLY A 15 -32.08 24.23 -53.37
N GLY A 16 -32.03 22.97 -53.77
CA GLY A 16 -32.38 21.84 -52.91
C GLY A 16 -31.40 21.62 -51.76
N LEU A 17 -31.82 20.83 -50.78
CA LEU A 17 -30.92 20.18 -49.84
C LEU A 17 -31.51 18.81 -49.48
N ILE A 18 -30.81 17.80 -49.98
CA ILE A 18 -30.94 16.39 -49.62
C ILE A 18 -30.53 16.28 -48.15
N ALA A 19 -31.43 15.80 -47.30
CA ALA A 19 -31.16 15.53 -45.90
C ALA A 19 -30.32 14.25 -45.76
N ALA A 20 -29.02 14.40 -45.45
CA ALA A 20 -28.18 13.30 -45.02
C ALA A 20 -28.36 13.08 -43.51
N MET A 21 -28.97 11.95 -43.13
CA MET A 21 -29.00 11.47 -41.74
C MET A 21 -27.59 11.03 -41.33
N ALA A 22 -26.96 11.80 -40.45
CA ALA A 22 -25.74 11.39 -39.77
C ALA A 22 -26.08 10.35 -38.68
N VAL A 23 -25.62 9.12 -38.85
CA VAL A 23 -25.58 8.12 -37.77
C VAL A 23 -24.49 8.56 -36.79
N ALA A 24 -24.90 9.09 -35.64
CA ALA A 24 -24.01 9.39 -34.54
C ALA A 24 -23.57 8.07 -33.88
N GLY A 25 -22.44 7.52 -34.32
CA GLY A 25 -21.75 6.47 -33.58
C GLY A 25 -21.24 7.05 -32.26
N CYS A 26 -21.85 6.66 -31.15
CA CYS A 26 -21.31 6.94 -29.83
C CYS A 26 -19.95 6.24 -29.68
N LEU A 27 -18.86 6.97 -29.90
CA LEU A 27 -17.56 6.60 -29.34
C LEU A 27 -17.70 6.68 -27.82
N ALA A 28 -18.00 5.55 -27.18
CA ALA A 28 -17.71 5.39 -25.77
C ALA A 28 -16.18 5.53 -25.64
N ALA A 29 -15.72 6.63 -25.04
CA ALA A 29 -14.32 6.79 -24.71
C ALA A 29 -13.93 5.60 -23.81
N ALA A 30 -13.06 4.74 -24.33
CA ALA A 30 -12.42 3.71 -23.53
C ALA A 30 -11.64 4.43 -22.42
N HIS A 31 -12.14 4.36 -21.19
CA HIS A 31 -11.35 4.79 -20.04
C HIS A 31 -10.19 3.79 -19.92
N PRO A 32 -8.94 4.24 -19.81
CA PRO A 32 -7.85 3.32 -19.51
C PRO A 32 -8.19 2.62 -18.20
N ALA A 33 -8.16 1.29 -18.20
CA ALA A 33 -8.35 0.51 -16.98
C ALA A 33 -7.25 0.92 -16.01
N ALA A 34 -7.62 1.59 -14.92
CA ALA A 34 -6.70 1.86 -13.82
C ALA A 34 -6.15 0.51 -13.34
N ALA A 35 -4.84 0.43 -13.10
CA ALA A 35 -4.23 -0.77 -12.54
C ALA A 35 -4.97 -1.15 -11.26
N ALA A 36 -5.41 -2.41 -11.16
CA ALA A 36 -6.10 -2.90 -9.98
C ALA A 36 -5.16 -2.77 -8.76
N PRO A 37 -5.68 -2.40 -7.59
CA PRO A 37 -4.84 -2.21 -6.41
C PRO A 37 -4.26 -3.55 -5.94
N VAL A 38 -3.03 -3.53 -5.43
CA VAL A 38 -2.41 -4.72 -4.82
C VAL A 38 -3.10 -5.01 -3.50
N THR A 39 -3.71 -6.19 -3.37
CA THR A 39 -4.44 -6.62 -2.16
C THR A 39 -3.80 -7.81 -1.45
N THR A 40 -2.77 -8.40 -2.05
CA THR A 40 -1.97 -9.49 -1.50
C THR A 40 -0.51 -9.28 -1.88
N LEU A 41 0.41 -9.58 -0.97
CA LEU A 41 1.85 -9.48 -1.21
C LEU A 41 2.51 -10.79 -0.74
N PRO A 42 2.62 -11.80 -1.64
CA PRO A 42 3.26 -13.06 -1.32
C PRO A 42 4.70 -12.86 -0.83
N GLU A 43 5.17 -13.76 0.04
CA GLU A 43 6.56 -13.75 0.55
C GLU A 43 6.97 -12.47 1.30
N SER A 44 6.00 -11.60 1.64
CA SER A 44 6.25 -10.41 2.43
C SER A 44 6.59 -10.75 3.89
N VAL A 45 7.43 -9.90 4.47
CA VAL A 45 7.82 -9.96 5.88
C VAL A 45 6.94 -8.99 6.67
N ALA A 46 6.31 -9.49 7.74
CA ALA A 46 5.48 -8.66 8.61
C ALA A 46 6.33 -7.65 9.39
N GLN A 47 5.93 -6.38 9.35
CA GLN A 47 6.50 -5.28 10.10
C GLN A 47 5.64 -5.03 11.33
N ALA A 48 5.89 -5.81 12.39
CA ALA A 48 5.04 -5.84 13.58
C ALA A 48 5.02 -4.49 14.31
N PHE A 49 3.84 -3.89 14.43
CA PHE A 49 3.64 -2.71 15.28
C PHE A 49 3.94 -3.07 16.75
N PRO A 50 4.68 -2.22 17.48
CA PRO A 50 4.96 -2.48 18.88
C PRO A 50 3.69 -2.29 19.71
N LEU A 51 3.57 -3.01 20.83
CA LEU A 51 2.56 -2.70 21.84
C LEU A 51 3.09 -1.56 22.71
N VAL A 52 2.48 -0.38 22.64
CA VAL A 52 2.83 0.75 23.50
C VAL A 52 1.72 1.04 24.50
N SER A 53 2.12 1.37 25.73
CA SER A 53 1.19 1.73 26.81
C SER A 53 0.54 3.09 26.60
N ALA A 54 1.22 4.00 25.89
CA ALA A 54 0.70 5.31 25.51
C ALA A 54 -0.27 5.16 24.34
N ALA A 55 -1.53 5.57 24.53
CA ALA A 55 -2.55 5.49 23.49
C ALA A 55 -2.34 6.45 22.31
N SER A 56 -1.37 7.37 22.40
CA SER A 56 -1.03 8.31 21.33
C SER A 56 0.44 8.71 21.35
N VAL A 57 0.99 8.98 20.16
CA VAL A 57 2.37 9.40 19.92
C VAL A 57 2.40 10.65 19.03
N THR A 58 3.38 11.52 19.26
CA THR A 58 3.60 12.75 18.45
C THR A 58 4.96 12.74 17.74
N GLY A 59 5.93 11.97 18.26
CA GLY A 59 7.27 11.85 17.70
C GLY A 59 7.46 10.58 16.86
N PRO A 60 8.56 10.48 16.09
CA PRO A 60 8.86 9.30 15.28
C PRO A 60 8.93 8.02 16.12
N GLN A 61 8.39 6.92 15.58
CA GLN A 61 8.42 5.59 16.19
C GLN A 61 9.17 4.63 15.28
N ARG A 62 10.24 4.00 15.76
CA ARG A 62 10.94 2.92 15.04
C ARG A 62 10.34 1.57 15.42
N PHE A 63 10.13 0.70 14.44
CA PHE A 63 9.57 -0.64 14.63
C PHE A 63 9.90 -1.57 13.45
N GLY A 64 9.57 -2.85 13.61
CA GLY A 64 9.84 -3.86 12.60
C GLY A 64 11.32 -3.94 12.23
N ASP A 65 11.58 -4.36 11.00
CA ASP A 65 12.88 -4.37 10.37
C ASP A 65 13.08 -3.06 9.59
N GLY A 66 13.60 -2.05 10.28
CA GLY A 66 14.01 -0.78 9.67
C GLY A 66 12.87 0.15 9.25
N VAL A 67 11.71 0.10 9.91
CA VAL A 67 10.58 1.02 9.63
C VAL A 67 10.54 2.17 10.63
N THR A 68 10.40 3.40 10.14
CA THR A 68 10.14 4.59 10.95
C THR A 68 8.77 5.17 10.62
N TYR A 69 7.88 5.15 11.61
CA TYR A 69 6.55 5.78 11.55
C TYR A 69 6.63 7.24 12.01
N THR A 70 5.96 8.13 11.28
CA THR A 70 5.65 9.50 11.70
C THR A 70 4.20 9.86 11.36
N ALA A 71 3.66 10.83 12.10
CA ALA A 71 2.32 11.36 11.88
C ALA A 71 2.37 12.90 11.79
N THR A 72 1.78 13.45 10.74
CA THR A 72 1.67 14.90 10.55
C THR A 72 0.24 15.31 10.21
N ASN A 73 -0.07 16.59 10.41
CA ASN A 73 -1.24 17.19 9.77
C ASN A 73 -0.97 17.44 8.28
N LEU A 74 -1.99 17.89 7.53
CA LEU A 74 -1.85 18.20 6.11
C LEU A 74 -0.83 19.32 5.78
N ALA A 75 -0.42 20.12 6.77
CA ALA A 75 0.61 21.13 6.62
C ALA A 75 2.03 20.60 6.92
N GLY A 76 2.18 19.29 7.18
CA GLY A 76 3.46 18.66 7.49
C GLY A 76 3.95 18.86 8.92
N VAL A 77 3.12 19.40 9.82
CA VAL A 77 3.48 19.61 11.22
C VAL A 77 3.24 18.33 12.01
N PRO A 78 4.21 17.84 12.83
CA PRO A 78 4.01 16.69 13.70
C PRO A 78 2.76 16.80 14.55
N THR A 79 1.98 15.73 14.62
CA THR A 79 0.70 15.71 15.34
C THR A 79 0.51 14.40 16.11
N SER A 80 -0.43 14.41 17.05
CA SER A 80 -0.79 13.24 17.83
C SER A 80 -1.55 12.23 16.97
N SER A 81 -1.10 10.99 16.97
CA SER A 81 -1.76 9.84 16.35
C SER A 81 -1.83 8.68 17.34
N ARG A 82 -2.78 7.76 17.17
CA ARG A 82 -2.70 6.48 17.85
C ARG A 82 -1.64 5.64 17.16
N PHE A 83 -0.81 4.97 17.93
CA PHE A 83 0.18 4.02 17.42
C PHE A 83 0.37 2.91 18.43
N GLY A 84 0.46 1.67 17.97
CA GLY A 84 0.75 0.50 18.80
C GLY A 84 -0.29 0.20 19.90
N SER A 85 -1.50 0.73 19.79
CA SER A 85 -2.59 0.46 20.73
C SER A 85 -3.42 -0.73 20.28
N THR A 86 -3.90 -1.54 21.22
CA THR A 86 -4.92 -2.56 20.98
C THR A 86 -6.30 -2.12 21.48
N ARG A 87 -6.45 -0.88 21.98
CA ARG A 87 -7.76 -0.41 22.46
C ARG A 87 -8.73 -0.24 21.29
N SER A 88 -9.98 -0.65 21.47
CA SER A 88 -11.02 -0.47 20.46
C SER A 88 -11.14 0.98 20.00
N PHE A 89 -11.34 1.15 18.71
CA PHE A 89 -11.49 2.41 18.02
C PHE A 89 -12.45 2.23 16.85
N THR A 90 -13.49 3.06 16.80
CA THR A 90 -14.64 2.81 15.93
C THR A 90 -14.67 3.79 14.79
N PHE A 91 -14.54 3.31 13.56
CA PHE A 91 -14.67 4.15 12.37
C PHE A 91 -16.14 4.21 11.91
N ALA A 92 -16.56 5.38 11.43
CA ALA A 92 -17.84 5.51 10.74
C ALA A 92 -17.64 5.02 9.30
N THR A 93 -17.92 3.74 9.06
CA THR A 93 -17.81 3.07 7.76
C THR A 93 -19.20 2.73 7.21
N ALA A 94 -19.35 2.71 5.88
CA ALA A 94 -20.61 2.29 5.27
C ALA A 94 -20.90 0.83 5.65
N GLY A 95 -21.97 0.58 6.40
CA GLY A 95 -22.53 -0.75 6.63
C GLY A 95 -22.24 -1.44 7.97
N ALA A 96 -21.28 -0.98 8.79
CA ALA A 96 -21.13 -1.37 10.19
C ALA A 96 -20.04 -0.51 10.80
N GLY A 97 -20.22 -0.02 12.03
CA GLY A 97 -19.11 0.56 12.79
C GLY A 97 -18.03 -0.50 12.98
N THR A 98 -16.99 -0.48 12.15
CA THR A 98 -15.90 -1.45 12.29
C THR A 98 -15.10 -1.04 13.51
N ASN A 99 -15.31 -1.76 14.60
CA ASN A 99 -14.44 -1.66 15.76
C ASN A 99 -13.09 -2.25 15.37
N TRP A 100 -12.08 -1.40 15.33
CA TRP A 100 -10.68 -1.75 15.12
C TRP A 100 -9.93 -1.75 16.45
N GLY A 101 -8.99 -2.68 16.62
CA GLY A 101 -8.37 -2.99 17.91
C GLY A 101 -8.98 -4.23 18.58
N GLY A 102 -8.46 -4.61 19.74
CA GLY A 102 -8.88 -5.75 20.56
C GLY A 102 -7.97 -6.97 20.45
N ALA A 103 -7.21 -7.10 19.36
CA ALA A 103 -6.29 -8.22 19.13
C ALA A 103 -4.90 -7.74 18.68
N GLU A 104 -4.85 -6.84 17.71
CA GLU A 104 -3.60 -6.40 17.07
C GLU A 104 -3.33 -4.91 17.28
N PRO A 105 -2.06 -4.52 17.47
CA PRO A 105 -1.66 -3.12 17.52
C PRO A 105 -1.87 -2.45 16.16
N TYR A 106 -2.36 -1.21 16.18
CA TYR A 106 -2.63 -0.41 14.97
C TYR A 106 -2.09 1.01 15.10
N ALA A 107 -2.03 1.72 13.98
CA ALA A 107 -1.91 3.17 13.92
C ALA A 107 -3.21 3.81 13.40
N ALA A 108 -3.61 4.96 13.92
CA ALA A 108 -4.83 5.63 13.49
C ALA A 108 -4.85 7.13 13.75
N PHE A 109 -5.60 7.84 12.92
CA PHE A 109 -6.02 9.23 13.15
C PHE A 109 -7.44 9.29 13.71
N GLY A 110 -7.70 10.31 14.54
CA GLY A 110 -9.03 10.70 15.02
C GLY A 110 -9.88 11.36 13.94
N LEU A 111 -10.98 12.02 14.33
CA LEU A 111 -11.91 12.76 13.47
C LEU A 111 -11.26 14.04 12.86
N THR A 112 -10.12 13.87 12.22
CA THR A 112 -9.24 14.90 11.68
C THR A 112 -8.57 14.38 10.41
N ASP A 113 -8.18 15.30 9.53
CA ASP A 113 -7.31 14.97 8.41
C ASP A 113 -5.85 14.84 8.88
N GLY A 114 -5.13 13.87 8.34
CA GLY A 114 -3.76 13.60 8.73
C GLY A 114 -3.01 12.75 7.72
N VAL A 115 -1.71 12.62 7.95
CA VAL A 115 -0.78 11.85 7.14
C VAL A 115 -0.04 10.88 8.06
N MET A 116 -0.15 9.59 7.76
CA MET A 116 0.71 8.54 8.30
C MET A 116 1.83 8.26 7.31
N ASN A 117 3.06 8.26 7.81
CA ASN A 117 4.22 8.05 6.98
C ASN A 117 5.08 6.91 7.53
N PHE A 118 5.44 5.97 6.67
CA PHE A 118 6.30 4.83 6.95
C PHE A 118 7.54 4.96 6.07
N ALA A 119 8.66 5.37 6.65
CA ALA A 119 9.95 5.42 5.98
C ALA A 119 10.73 4.12 6.23
N PHE A 120 11.41 3.61 5.21
CA PHE A 120 12.21 2.40 5.28
C PHE A 120 13.70 2.74 5.29
N ASP A 121 14.46 2.14 6.20
CA ASP A 121 15.93 2.33 6.29
C ASP A 121 16.62 1.83 4.99
N ALA A 122 16.10 0.76 4.38
CA ALA A 122 16.45 0.31 3.05
C ALA A 122 15.19 0.31 2.15
N PRO A 123 15.27 0.76 0.89
CA PRO A 123 14.13 0.73 -0.02
C PRO A 123 13.58 -0.70 -0.21
N VAL A 124 12.26 -0.80 -0.38
CA VAL A 124 11.53 -2.06 -0.60
C VAL A 124 10.91 -2.10 -1.98
N ALA A 125 10.60 -3.29 -2.48
CA ALA A 125 9.88 -3.48 -3.75
C ALA A 125 8.37 -3.51 -3.55
N GLY A 126 7.90 -3.95 -2.38
CA GLY A 126 6.48 -4.02 -2.07
C GLY A 126 6.15 -3.59 -0.64
N VAL A 127 4.96 -3.04 -0.47
CA VAL A 127 4.37 -2.69 0.82
C VAL A 127 2.89 -3.02 0.79
N LEU A 128 2.37 -3.64 1.85
CA LEU A 128 0.96 -3.97 2.00
C LEU A 128 0.52 -3.63 3.43
N THR A 129 -0.69 -3.10 3.59
CA THR A 129 -1.26 -2.86 4.92
C THR A 129 -2.78 -3.05 4.88
N GLU A 130 -3.34 -3.51 6.00
CA GLU A 130 -4.78 -3.49 6.19
C GLU A 130 -5.22 -2.08 6.56
N LEU A 131 -6.23 -1.56 5.88
CA LEU A 131 -6.73 -0.20 6.02
C LEU A 131 -8.21 -0.16 6.35
N VAL A 132 -8.56 0.87 7.09
CA VAL A 132 -9.94 1.31 7.34
C VAL A 132 -9.99 2.83 7.33
N TRP A 133 -11.09 3.39 6.85
CA TRP A 133 -11.27 4.84 6.80
C TRP A 133 -12.75 5.20 6.91
N SER A 134 -13.01 6.46 7.25
CA SER A 134 -14.37 7.00 7.32
C SER A 134 -15.04 7.09 5.96
N ASN A 135 -16.34 6.79 5.88
CA ASN A 135 -17.17 7.01 4.69
C ASN A 135 -17.75 8.44 4.62
N ALA A 136 -17.14 9.41 5.31
CA ALA A 136 -17.57 10.80 5.30
C ALA A 136 -17.61 11.36 3.87
N ILE A 137 -18.80 11.82 3.45
CA ILE A 137 -19.04 12.32 2.09
C ILE A 137 -18.02 13.41 1.73
N GLY A 138 -17.46 13.32 0.52
CA GLY A 138 -16.48 14.27 0.01
C GLY A 138 -15.07 14.12 0.59
N LYS A 139 -14.81 13.06 1.36
CA LYS A 139 -13.46 12.70 1.80
C LYS A 139 -12.86 11.63 0.89
N THR A 140 -11.54 11.63 0.80
CA THR A 140 -10.76 10.66 0.04
C THR A 140 -9.60 10.18 0.90
N LEU A 141 -9.42 8.86 0.96
CA LEU A 141 -8.19 8.25 1.47
C LEU A 141 -7.23 8.11 0.30
N THR A 142 -5.98 8.54 0.46
CA THR A 142 -4.94 8.41 -0.57
C THR A 142 -3.74 7.70 0.00
N MET A 143 -3.26 6.69 -0.73
CA MET A 143 -2.01 6.00 -0.49
C MET A 143 -0.99 6.43 -1.54
N SER A 144 0.25 6.63 -1.12
CA SER A 144 1.34 7.01 -2.02
C SER A 144 2.62 6.24 -1.67
N ALA A 145 3.37 5.82 -2.68
CA ALA A 145 4.74 5.34 -2.53
C ALA A 145 5.70 6.37 -3.12
N TYR A 146 6.78 6.65 -2.40
CA TYR A 146 7.84 7.56 -2.83
C TYR A 146 9.19 6.86 -2.75
N GLY A 147 10.11 7.23 -3.63
CA GLY A 147 11.49 6.80 -3.52
C GLY A 147 12.39 7.80 -2.80
N ALA A 148 13.68 7.50 -2.77
CA ALA A 148 14.65 8.15 -1.88
C ALA A 148 14.80 9.66 -2.10
N SER A 149 14.61 10.15 -3.33
CA SER A 149 14.67 11.59 -3.63
C SER A 149 13.35 12.33 -3.36
N GLY A 150 12.33 11.63 -2.83
CA GLY A 150 11.00 12.17 -2.58
C GLY A 150 10.09 12.17 -3.82
N GLN A 151 10.54 11.61 -4.93
CA GLN A 151 9.73 11.44 -6.13
C GLN A 151 8.58 10.46 -5.87
N LEU A 152 7.38 10.80 -6.37
CA LEU A 152 6.22 9.91 -6.34
C LEU A 152 6.43 8.75 -7.31
N LEU A 153 6.22 7.52 -6.84
CA LEU A 153 6.31 6.29 -7.62
C LEU A 153 4.94 5.72 -7.95
N GLU A 154 4.08 5.58 -6.93
CA GLU A 154 2.73 5.02 -7.06
C GLU A 154 1.75 5.83 -6.25
N ARG A 155 0.48 5.85 -6.67
CA ARG A 155 -0.61 6.45 -5.90
C ARG A 155 -1.94 5.77 -6.19
N LEU A 156 -2.70 5.59 -5.12
CA LEU A 156 -4.06 5.06 -5.13
C LEU A 156 -4.95 5.94 -4.28
N SER A 157 -6.18 6.20 -4.73
CA SER A 157 -7.15 7.02 -4.01
C SER A 157 -8.49 6.32 -3.94
N PHE A 158 -9.11 6.33 -2.77
CA PHE A 158 -10.42 5.76 -2.49
C PHE A 158 -11.35 6.87 -2.03
N ASN A 159 -12.43 7.08 -2.78
CA ASN A 159 -13.47 7.98 -2.34
C ASN A 159 -14.27 7.32 -1.22
N ALA A 160 -14.58 8.10 -0.19
CA ALA A 160 -15.26 7.62 1.00
C ALA A 160 -16.68 7.06 0.72
N ASP A 161 -17.27 7.49 -0.38
CA ASP A 161 -18.60 7.12 -0.87
C ASP A 161 -18.58 6.08 -2.01
N ASP A 162 -17.41 5.54 -2.38
CA ASP A 162 -17.33 4.49 -3.40
C ASP A 162 -17.69 3.11 -2.82
N PRO A 163 -18.82 2.50 -3.24
CA PRO A 163 -19.26 1.21 -2.71
C PRO A 163 -18.34 0.04 -3.13
N ASN A 164 -17.43 0.24 -4.08
CA ASN A 164 -16.56 -0.80 -4.60
C ASN A 164 -15.27 -0.99 -3.78
N TYR A 165 -14.92 -0.03 -2.92
CA TYR A 165 -13.72 -0.09 -2.09
C TYR A 165 -14.07 -0.26 -0.63
N ALA A 166 -14.01 -1.50 -0.16
CA ALA A 166 -14.20 -1.85 1.24
C ALA A 166 -12.90 -1.73 2.04
N ALA A 167 -13.00 -1.58 3.36
CA ALA A 167 -11.87 -1.75 4.26
C ALA A 167 -11.20 -3.12 4.03
N GLY A 168 -9.87 -3.17 4.04
CA GLY A 168 -9.13 -4.36 3.66
C GLY A 168 -7.66 -4.09 3.36
N PHE A 169 -6.99 -5.06 2.76
CA PHE A 169 -5.58 -4.98 2.41
C PHE A 169 -5.36 -4.21 1.12
N TYR A 170 -4.48 -3.22 1.17
CA TYR A 170 -4.06 -2.45 0.01
C TYR A 170 -2.58 -2.13 0.09
N GLY A 171 -1.94 -2.02 -1.07
CA GLY A 171 -0.50 -1.81 -1.17
C GLY A 171 -0.01 -1.46 -2.55
N PHE A 172 1.31 -1.54 -2.69
CA PHE A 172 2.03 -1.36 -3.94
C PHE A 172 3.09 -2.45 -4.08
N GLU A 173 3.36 -2.86 -5.31
CA GLU A 173 4.42 -3.80 -5.66
C GLU A 173 5.10 -3.30 -6.94
N ARG A 174 6.43 -3.32 -6.95
CA ARG A 174 7.27 -2.81 -8.03
C ARG A 174 8.37 -3.82 -8.35
N ALA A 175 8.92 -3.72 -9.55
CA ALA A 175 9.96 -4.63 -10.03
C ALA A 175 11.34 -4.40 -9.37
N ALA A 176 11.53 -3.29 -8.66
CA ALA A 176 12.79 -2.91 -8.04
C ALA A 176 12.57 -2.43 -6.61
N ASN A 177 13.59 -2.57 -5.76
CA ASN A 177 13.63 -2.00 -4.41
C ASN A 177 13.82 -0.48 -4.50
N ASP A 178 12.77 0.27 -4.84
CA ASP A 178 12.82 1.73 -5.03
C ASP A 178 11.83 2.50 -4.12
N ILE A 179 10.95 1.80 -3.39
CA ILE A 179 10.03 2.42 -2.42
C ILE A 179 10.79 2.69 -1.12
N SER A 180 11.09 3.97 -0.86
CA SER A 180 11.74 4.39 0.39
C SER A 180 10.75 4.89 1.44
N ARG A 181 9.53 5.24 1.00
CA ARG A 181 8.51 5.80 1.88
C ARG A 181 7.11 5.46 1.39
N PHE A 182 6.29 4.98 2.30
CA PHE A 182 4.87 4.72 2.08
C PHE A 182 4.04 5.67 2.94
N GLU A 183 3.07 6.33 2.32
CA GLU A 183 2.27 7.39 2.93
C GLU A 183 0.79 7.07 2.79
N ILE A 184 0.03 7.34 3.85
CA ILE A 184 -1.42 7.29 3.86
C ILE A 184 -1.92 8.64 4.34
N GLN A 185 -2.69 9.33 3.50
CA GLN A 185 -3.32 10.60 3.79
C GLN A 185 -4.83 10.44 3.76
N GLY A 186 -5.54 10.98 4.75
CA GLY A 186 -7.00 11.02 4.70
C GLY A 186 -7.64 11.55 5.96
N TYR A 187 -8.97 11.36 6.03
CA TYR A 187 -9.80 11.73 7.17
C TYR A 187 -10.20 10.49 7.95
N TYR A 188 -9.96 10.49 9.26
CA TYR A 188 -10.39 9.45 10.21
C TYR A 188 -10.16 8.02 9.71
N PHE A 189 -8.91 7.57 9.78
CA PHE A 189 -8.44 6.32 9.19
C PHE A 189 -7.47 5.56 10.09
N GLY A 190 -7.30 4.27 9.83
CA GLY A 190 -6.45 3.35 10.56
C GLY A 190 -5.70 2.40 9.64
N ALA A 191 -4.53 1.96 10.10
CA ALA A 191 -3.66 1.02 9.42
C ALA A 191 -3.09 0.00 10.42
N ARG A 192 -3.01 -1.26 10.00
CA ARG A 192 -2.34 -2.35 10.73
C ARG A 192 -1.79 -3.40 9.77
N ASN A 193 -1.18 -4.46 10.29
CA ASN A 193 -0.69 -5.59 9.49
C ASN A 193 0.20 -5.14 8.33
N LEU A 194 1.11 -4.19 8.62
CA LEU A 194 2.08 -3.72 7.64
C LEU A 194 3.02 -4.87 7.30
N SER A 195 3.22 -5.16 6.02
CA SER A 195 4.25 -6.05 5.53
C SER A 195 5.02 -5.43 4.38
N THR A 196 6.26 -5.86 4.20
CA THR A 196 7.14 -5.38 3.13
C THR A 196 7.76 -6.54 2.38
N PHE A 197 8.10 -6.30 1.12
CA PHE A 197 8.74 -7.28 0.24
C PHE A 197 9.98 -6.65 -0.40
N THR A 198 11.07 -7.41 -0.47
CA THR A 198 12.30 -7.00 -1.17
C THR A 198 12.67 -8.06 -2.19
N THR A 199 13.17 -7.64 -3.35
CA THR A 199 13.60 -8.57 -4.41
C THR A 199 14.90 -9.31 -4.06
N ASP A 200 15.62 -8.87 -3.02
CA ASP A 200 16.93 -9.36 -2.65
C ASP A 200 16.86 -10.49 -1.59
N ALA A 201 15.66 -10.98 -1.28
CA ALA A 201 15.42 -12.01 -0.27
C ALA A 201 15.91 -13.41 -0.71
N VAL A 202 17.21 -13.55 -1.01
CA VAL A 202 17.92 -14.81 -0.88
C VAL A 202 18.49 -14.82 0.53
N ALA A 203 17.75 -15.38 1.49
CA ALA A 203 18.38 -15.82 2.72
C ALA A 203 19.45 -16.84 2.31
N ALA A 204 20.72 -16.45 2.42
CA ALA A 204 21.85 -17.34 2.18
C ALA A 204 21.82 -18.45 3.22
N VAL A 205 21.08 -19.52 2.91
CA VAL A 205 21.23 -20.80 3.59
C VAL A 205 22.68 -21.19 3.38
N PRO A 206 23.49 -21.43 4.44
CA PRO A 206 24.83 -21.95 4.28
C PRO A 206 24.71 -23.19 3.41
N GLU A 207 25.33 -23.14 2.24
CA GLU A 207 25.10 -24.14 1.20
C GLU A 207 25.25 -25.54 1.80
N PRO A 208 24.47 -26.55 1.37
CA PRO A 208 24.59 -27.92 1.86
C PRO A 208 26.05 -28.44 1.85
N ALA A 209 26.87 -27.90 0.94
CA ALA A 209 28.30 -28.12 0.85
C ALA A 209 29.08 -27.65 2.10
N THR A 210 28.73 -26.53 2.73
CA THR A 210 29.40 -26.05 3.96
C THR A 210 29.16 -27.02 5.12
N TRP A 211 27.92 -27.48 5.30
CA TRP A 211 27.59 -28.50 6.31
C TRP A 211 28.30 -29.80 6.03
N ALA A 212 28.31 -30.24 4.76
CA ALA A 212 29.02 -31.45 4.35
C ALA A 212 30.52 -31.33 4.63
N MET A 213 31.17 -30.21 4.30
CA MET A 213 32.60 -29.98 4.53
C MET A 213 32.96 -29.89 6.02
N MET A 214 32.09 -29.31 6.85
CA MET A 214 32.27 -29.32 8.31
C MET A 214 32.17 -30.74 8.87
N ILE A 215 31.15 -31.50 8.47
CA ILE A 215 30.99 -32.90 8.88
C ILE A 215 32.17 -33.76 8.42
N LEU A 216 32.62 -33.57 7.17
CA LEU A 216 33.82 -34.23 6.63
C LEU A 216 35.07 -33.88 7.43
N GLY A 217 35.28 -32.60 7.73
CA GLY A 217 36.41 -32.12 8.54
C GLY A 217 36.42 -32.72 9.94
N PHE A 218 35.27 -32.72 10.63
CA PHE A 218 35.15 -33.33 11.95
C PHE A 218 35.28 -34.86 11.91
N GLY A 219 34.77 -35.52 10.87
CA GLY A 219 34.94 -36.95 10.65
C GLY A 219 36.40 -37.35 10.43
N LEU A 220 37.14 -36.59 9.62
CA LEU A 220 38.57 -36.79 9.39
C LEU A 220 39.41 -36.53 10.66
N ALA A 221 39.09 -35.49 11.42
CA ALA A 221 39.76 -35.22 12.69
C ALA A 221 39.53 -36.34 13.72
N GLY A 222 38.27 -36.79 13.87
CA GLY A 222 37.91 -37.87 14.78
C GLY A 222 38.56 -39.21 14.42
N THR A 223 38.60 -39.56 13.13
CA THR A 223 39.23 -40.79 12.65
C THR A 223 40.75 -40.78 12.86
N ALA A 224 41.41 -39.64 12.63
CA ALA A 224 42.85 -39.48 12.89
C ALA A 224 43.21 -39.67 14.37
N LEU A 225 42.38 -39.14 15.28
CA LEU A 225 42.55 -39.33 16.73
C LEU A 225 42.36 -40.80 17.16
N ARG A 226 41.41 -41.51 16.54
CA ARG A 226 41.13 -42.92 16.86
C ARG A 226 42.25 -43.86 16.40
N ARG A 227 42.90 -43.59 15.26
CA ARG A 227 44.00 -44.41 14.71
C ARG A 227 45.26 -44.43 15.58
N ARG A 228 45.49 -43.40 16.41
CA ARG A 228 46.64 -43.34 17.32
C ARG A 228 46.48 -44.21 18.57
N ARG A 229 45.27 -44.68 18.87
CA ARG A 229 45.02 -45.51 20.07
C ARG A 229 45.26 -47.01 19.87
N SER A 230 45.63 -47.45 18.67
CA SER A 230 45.92 -48.86 18.35
C SER A 230 47.35 -49.33 18.70
N HIS A 231 48.13 -48.53 19.44
CA HIS A 231 49.43 -48.96 19.97
C HIS A 231 49.49 -48.79 21.50
N GLY A 232 49.12 -49.84 22.22
CA GLY A 232 49.20 -49.99 23.68
C GLY A 232 48.06 -50.92 24.13
N PHE A 233 48.28 -52.15 24.58
CA PHE A 233 49.34 -52.72 25.40
C PHE A 233 49.55 -54.19 24.99
N ALA A 234 50.79 -54.65 24.80
CA ALA A 234 51.15 -56.06 24.92
C ALA A 234 51.91 -56.22 26.24
N ALA A 235 51.31 -56.90 27.21
CA ALA A 235 51.96 -57.29 28.46
C ALA A 235 52.39 -58.76 28.36
N ALA A 236 53.62 -59.02 28.84
CA ALA A 236 54.29 -60.31 28.89
C ALA A 236 53.79 -61.19 30.04
#